data_AF-A0A8T7AIB7-F1
#
_entry.id   AF-A0A8T7AIB7-F1
#
_cell.length_a   1.000
_cell.length_b   1.000
_cell.length_c   1.000
_cell.angle_alpha   90.00
_cell.angle_beta   90.00
_cell.angle_gamma   90.00
#
_symmetry.space_group_name_H-M   'P 1'
#
loop_
_entity.id
_entity.type
_entity.pdbx_description
1 polymer ?
#
loop_
_entity_poly.entity_id
_entity_poly.type
_entity_poly.pdbx_seq_one_letter_code
_entity_poly.pdbx_strand_id
1 'polypeptide(L)'
;MKHSKTIGPTIIFCALFLGSSNAQARGVAEDYVTALQGKWKGGGIVTTDKKNKKVKLRCSTNNTLDTESRTLTMKGRCASSIGSRPLVGHIQYSKDGETFDSVSLTIAGRGGASEVSLQDNQLTLSNTEELKNGEIRKNRNLITEQQDQYSIDLLSEQNGEYVSRGVLIFKPRKSGHKKPSQ
;
A
#
# COMPACT_ATOMS: atom_id res chain seq x y z
N MET A 1 -14.92 -18.58 80.27
CA MET A 1 -14.03 -17.74 79.44
C MET A 1 -14.86 -17.04 78.37
N LYS A 2 -14.80 -15.69 78.34
CA LYS A 2 -14.99 -14.73 77.22
C LYS A 2 -16.33 -14.82 76.42
N HIS A 3 -17.29 -13.88 76.54
CA HIS A 3 -17.34 -12.48 76.02
C HIS A 3 -16.77 -12.34 74.60
N SER A 4 -17.35 -11.67 73.59
CA SER A 4 -18.52 -10.79 73.45
C SER A 4 -18.79 -10.60 71.94
N LYS A 5 -20.02 -10.23 71.58
CA LYS A 5 -20.46 -9.70 70.27
C LYS A 5 -19.88 -8.30 69.98
N THR A 6 -19.88 -7.88 68.70
CA THR A 6 -20.25 -6.54 68.11
C THR A 6 -19.60 -6.42 66.70
N ILE A 7 -20.32 -6.54 65.56
CA ILE A 7 -21.05 -5.54 64.74
C ILE A 7 -20.17 -4.43 64.12
N GLY A 8 -20.23 -4.28 62.79
CA GLY A 8 -19.81 -3.05 62.08
C GLY A 8 -19.63 -3.19 60.55
N PRO A 9 -20.55 -2.67 59.71
CA PRO A 9 -20.54 -2.77 58.24
C PRO A 9 -20.01 -1.50 57.54
N THR A 10 -19.57 -1.53 56.27
CA THR A 10 -19.50 -0.36 55.35
C THR A 10 -19.31 -0.75 53.86
N ILE A 11 -20.36 -0.51 53.05
CA ILE A 11 -20.48 0.19 51.73
C ILE A 11 -19.45 -0.11 50.61
N ILE A 12 -19.78 -0.86 49.55
CA ILE A 12 -20.31 -0.47 48.19
C ILE A 12 -19.48 0.57 47.40
N PHE A 13 -18.87 0.19 46.26
CA PHE A 13 -18.98 0.88 44.95
C PHE A 13 -18.15 0.22 43.82
N CYS A 14 -18.55 0.49 42.57
CA CYS A 14 -17.86 0.28 41.29
C CYS A 14 -17.82 -1.17 40.72
N ALA A 15 -18.12 -1.42 39.46
CA ALA A 15 -18.52 -0.55 38.36
C ALA A 15 -19.24 -1.39 37.29
N LEU A 16 -20.23 -0.76 36.66
CA LEU A 16 -20.77 -1.15 35.37
C LEU A 16 -19.62 -1.26 34.37
N PHE A 17 -19.24 -2.47 33.99
CA PHE A 17 -18.54 -2.65 32.71
C PHE A 17 -19.59 -2.49 31.61
N LEU A 18 -19.78 -1.24 31.18
CA LEU A 18 -20.15 -0.95 29.80
C LEU A 18 -19.10 -1.66 28.96
N GLY A 19 -19.48 -2.78 28.36
CA GLY A 19 -18.67 -3.45 27.36
C GLY A 19 -18.48 -2.47 26.21
N SER A 20 -17.36 -1.75 26.27
CA SER A 20 -16.82 -1.04 25.11
C SER A 20 -16.75 -2.08 24.01
N SER A 21 -17.62 -1.93 23.02
CA SER A 21 -17.47 -2.60 21.74
C SER A 21 -16.11 -2.11 21.23
N ASN A 22 -15.06 -2.91 21.41
CA ASN A 22 -13.91 -2.81 20.53
C ASN A 22 -14.50 -3.12 19.16
N ALA A 23 -14.84 -2.06 18.42
CA ALA A 23 -15.09 -2.15 17.00
C ALA A 23 -13.86 -2.85 16.44
N GLN A 24 -14.05 -4.11 16.07
CA GLN A 24 -13.02 -4.95 15.47
C GLN A 24 -12.43 -4.14 14.33
N ALA A 25 -11.10 -3.97 14.32
CA ALA A 25 -10.43 -3.32 13.21
C ALA A 25 -10.83 -4.08 11.93
N ARG A 26 -11.61 -3.42 11.07
CA ARG A 26 -12.01 -4.00 9.79
C ARG A 26 -10.77 -4.10 8.92
N GLY A 27 -10.59 -5.28 8.34
CA GLY A 27 -9.83 -5.57 7.13
C GLY A 27 -8.45 -4.92 6.98
N VAL A 28 -7.38 -5.68 7.30
CA VAL A 28 -5.99 -5.25 7.05
C VAL A 28 -5.76 -4.87 5.58
N ALA A 29 -6.35 -5.61 4.64
CA ALA A 29 -6.31 -5.28 3.22
C ALA A 29 -7.21 -4.09 2.85
N GLU A 30 -8.40 -3.99 3.46
CA GLU A 30 -9.33 -2.86 3.27
C GLU A 30 -8.73 -1.53 3.73
N ASP A 31 -8.14 -1.49 4.93
CA ASP A 31 -7.47 -0.32 5.50
C ASP A 31 -6.30 0.12 4.62
N TYR A 32 -5.45 -0.83 4.21
CA TYR A 32 -4.34 -0.59 3.31
C TYR A 32 -4.80 0.03 1.97
N VAL A 33 -5.85 -0.53 1.37
CA VAL A 33 -6.40 -0.05 0.11
C VAL A 33 -7.00 1.34 0.24
N THR A 34 -7.71 1.59 1.33
CA THR A 34 -8.34 2.89 1.63
C THR A 34 -7.28 3.98 1.76
N ALA A 35 -6.15 3.69 2.40
CA ALA A 35 -5.03 4.62 2.53
C ALA A 35 -4.40 5.01 1.18
N LEU A 36 -4.49 4.16 0.16
CA LEU A 36 -3.98 4.45 -1.18
C LEU A 36 -4.95 5.26 -2.05
N GLN A 37 -6.18 5.52 -1.61
CA GLN A 37 -7.17 6.25 -2.41
C GLN A 37 -6.74 7.70 -2.69
N GLY A 38 -7.11 8.20 -3.87
CA GLY A 38 -6.98 9.62 -4.22
C GLY A 38 -5.87 9.91 -5.22
N LYS A 39 -5.47 11.18 -5.28
CA LYS A 39 -4.52 11.69 -6.28
C LYS A 39 -3.12 11.74 -5.68
N TRP A 40 -2.17 11.11 -6.35
CA TRP A 40 -0.79 11.03 -5.91
C TRP A 40 0.16 11.59 -6.95
N LYS A 41 1.22 12.23 -6.49
CA LYS A 41 2.34 12.66 -7.32
C LYS A 41 3.62 12.17 -6.69
N GLY A 42 4.52 11.68 -7.52
CA GLY A 42 5.75 11.09 -7.04
C GLY A 42 6.82 11.02 -8.10
N GLY A 43 7.86 10.29 -7.76
CA GLY A 43 8.98 10.08 -8.67
C GLY A 43 10.18 9.54 -7.93
N GLY A 44 11.23 9.33 -8.69
CA GLY A 44 12.46 8.74 -8.18
C GLY A 44 13.45 8.51 -9.29
N ILE A 45 14.60 7.94 -8.94
CA ILE A 45 15.60 7.51 -9.91
C ILE A 45 15.50 6.00 -9.99
N VAL A 46 15.23 5.49 -11.20
CA VAL A 46 15.15 4.06 -11.46
C VAL A 46 16.21 3.63 -12.46
N THR A 47 16.70 2.42 -12.31
CA THR A 47 17.69 1.81 -13.18
C THR A 47 16.96 1.05 -14.29
N THR A 48 16.96 1.64 -15.48
CA THR A 48 16.41 1.02 -16.68
C THR A 48 17.43 0.03 -17.23
N ASP A 49 17.08 -1.26 -17.24
CA ASP A 49 17.75 -2.36 -17.97
C ASP A 49 19.25 -2.66 -17.67
N LYS A 50 19.79 -3.63 -18.43
CA LYS A 50 21.11 -4.26 -18.25
C LYS A 50 22.28 -3.28 -18.32
N LYS A 51 22.11 -2.10 -18.95
CA LYS A 51 23.17 -1.08 -19.03
C LYS A 51 23.27 -0.23 -17.75
N ASN A 52 22.49 -0.55 -16.72
CA ASN A 52 22.42 0.16 -15.45
C ASN A 52 22.18 1.67 -15.63
N LYS A 53 21.47 2.06 -16.69
CA LYS A 53 21.18 3.46 -16.96
C LYS A 53 20.18 3.96 -15.93
N LYS A 54 20.55 5.02 -15.21
CA LYS A 54 19.67 5.69 -14.25
C LYS A 54 18.79 6.70 -14.98
N VAL A 55 17.48 6.65 -14.72
CA VAL A 55 16.48 7.52 -15.31
C VAL A 55 15.63 8.12 -14.20
N LYS A 56 15.50 9.45 -14.20
CA LYS A 56 14.59 10.15 -13.31
C LYS A 56 13.16 10.03 -13.83
N LEU A 57 12.28 9.43 -13.04
CA LEU A 57 10.85 9.35 -13.29
C LEU A 57 10.10 10.40 -12.47
N ARG A 58 9.08 10.99 -13.09
CA ARG A 58 8.03 11.77 -12.43
C ARG A 58 6.71 11.09 -12.72
N CYS A 59 6.04 10.63 -11.68
CA CYS A 59 4.80 9.89 -11.79
C CYS A 59 3.64 10.67 -11.20
N SER A 60 2.45 10.46 -11.74
CA SER A 60 1.20 10.88 -11.12
C SER A 60 0.15 9.80 -11.32
N THR A 61 -0.64 9.52 -10.30
CA THR A 61 -1.73 8.55 -10.35
C THR A 61 -2.98 9.11 -9.70
N ASN A 62 -4.13 8.63 -10.17
CA ASN A 62 -5.42 8.80 -9.55
C ASN A 62 -5.95 7.41 -9.21
N ASN A 63 -6.10 7.14 -7.93
CA ASN A 63 -6.50 5.86 -7.39
C ASN A 63 -7.97 6.00 -6.96
N THR A 64 -8.85 5.23 -7.58
CA THR A 64 -10.29 5.25 -7.30
C THR A 64 -10.68 3.92 -6.66
N LEU A 65 -11.30 3.99 -5.49
CA LEU A 65 -11.86 2.84 -4.78
C LEU A 65 -13.34 2.72 -5.14
N ASP A 66 -13.72 1.56 -5.66
CA ASP A 66 -15.11 1.12 -5.73
C ASP A 66 -15.36 0.17 -4.56
N THR A 67 -16.17 0.62 -3.60
CA THR A 67 -16.49 -0.10 -2.38
C THR A 67 -17.44 -1.27 -2.60
N GLU A 68 -18.26 -1.24 -3.66
CA GLU A 68 -19.19 -2.34 -3.97
C GLU A 68 -18.42 -3.54 -4.52
N SER A 69 -17.54 -3.29 -5.50
CA SER A 69 -16.68 -4.31 -6.09
C SER A 69 -15.38 -4.55 -5.31
N ARG A 70 -15.15 -3.82 -4.20
CA ARG A 70 -13.94 -3.90 -3.36
C ARG A 70 -12.65 -3.80 -4.16
N THR A 71 -12.65 -2.89 -5.13
CA THR A 71 -11.59 -2.78 -6.12
C THR A 71 -11.01 -1.37 -6.14
N LEU A 72 -9.71 -1.26 -5.89
CA LEU A 72 -8.94 -0.05 -6.14
C LEU A 72 -8.35 -0.10 -7.53
N THR A 73 -8.66 0.91 -8.34
CA THR A 73 -8.07 1.11 -9.66
C THR A 73 -7.12 2.29 -9.63
N MET A 74 -5.84 2.06 -9.93
CA MET A 74 -4.80 3.07 -10.06
C MET A 74 -4.60 3.42 -11.53
N LYS A 75 -4.82 4.69 -11.91
CA LYS A 75 -4.59 5.17 -13.28
C LYS A 75 -3.66 6.38 -13.27
N GLY A 76 -2.54 6.26 -13.96
CA GLY A 76 -1.49 7.26 -13.94
C GLY A 76 -0.53 7.20 -15.11
N ARG A 77 0.49 8.04 -15.02
CA ARG A 77 1.60 8.09 -15.98
C ARG A 77 2.90 8.38 -15.25
N CYS A 78 3.98 7.77 -15.73
CA CYS A 78 5.35 8.09 -15.36
C CYS A 78 6.06 8.69 -16.57
N ALA A 79 6.67 9.86 -16.39
CA ALA A 79 7.42 10.58 -17.41
C ALA A 79 8.91 10.63 -17.09
N SER A 80 9.73 10.50 -18.12
CA SER A 80 11.18 10.69 -18.12
C SER A 80 11.56 11.67 -19.24
N SER A 81 12.85 12.00 -19.36
CA SER A 81 13.38 12.73 -20.51
C SER A 81 13.22 11.99 -21.84
N ILE A 82 12.98 10.68 -21.81
CA ILE A 82 12.90 9.81 -22.98
C ILE A 82 11.43 9.62 -23.43
N GLY A 83 10.47 9.99 -22.59
CA GLY A 83 9.04 9.87 -22.89
C GLY A 83 8.18 9.56 -21.67
N SER A 84 6.88 9.40 -21.92
CA SER A 84 5.86 9.07 -20.92
C SER A 84 5.30 7.67 -21.15
N ARG A 85 5.13 6.92 -20.06
CA ARG A 85 4.55 5.58 -20.06
C ARG A 85 3.44 5.47 -19.01
N PRO A 86 2.46 4.58 -19.19
CA PRO A 86 1.38 4.42 -18.25
C PRO A 86 1.86 3.84 -16.91
N LEU A 87 1.12 4.20 -15.85
CA LEU A 87 1.11 3.52 -14.55
C LEU A 87 -0.31 3.02 -14.36
N VAL A 88 -0.49 1.71 -14.22
CA VAL A 88 -1.80 1.07 -14.07
C VAL A 88 -1.71 0.05 -12.95
N GLY A 89 -2.69 0.03 -12.06
CA GLY A 89 -2.79 -0.99 -11.01
C GLY A 89 -4.23 -1.32 -10.68
N HIS A 90 -4.44 -2.55 -10.21
CA HIS A 90 -5.71 -3.05 -9.73
C HIS A 90 -5.46 -3.83 -8.44
N ILE A 91 -6.19 -3.52 -7.37
CA ILE A 91 -6.17 -4.27 -6.11
C ILE A 91 -7.61 -4.63 -5.79
N GLN A 92 -7.90 -5.92 -5.62
CA GLN A 92 -9.17 -6.45 -5.16
C GLN A 92 -8.95 -7.16 -3.82
N TYR A 93 -9.83 -6.90 -2.86
CA TYR A 93 -9.76 -7.50 -1.53
C TYR A 93 -11.02 -8.28 -1.19
N SER A 94 -10.85 -9.27 -0.31
CA SER A 94 -11.87 -10.23 0.08
C SER A 94 -13.07 -9.57 0.76
N LYS A 95 -14.20 -10.28 0.81
CA LYS A 95 -15.46 -9.71 1.32
C LYS A 95 -15.39 -9.25 2.78
N ASP A 96 -14.58 -9.94 3.57
CA ASP A 96 -14.28 -9.67 4.98
C ASP A 96 -13.24 -8.55 5.18
N GLY A 97 -12.59 -8.09 4.11
CA GLY A 97 -11.57 -7.04 4.15
C GLY A 97 -10.17 -7.52 4.55
N GLU A 98 -9.98 -8.79 4.90
CA GLU A 98 -8.74 -9.25 5.54
C GLU A 98 -7.61 -9.54 4.54
N THR A 99 -7.93 -9.99 3.33
CA THR A 99 -6.95 -10.48 2.35
C THR A 99 -7.13 -9.88 0.97
N PHE A 100 -6.13 -10.07 0.10
CA PHE A 100 -6.23 -9.69 -1.31
C PHE A 100 -6.68 -10.88 -2.16
N ASP A 101 -7.74 -10.67 -2.94
CA ASP A 101 -8.20 -11.62 -3.96
C ASP A 101 -7.32 -11.52 -5.21
N SER A 102 -6.94 -10.31 -5.59
CA SER A 102 -6.03 -10.09 -6.73
C SER A 102 -5.30 -8.75 -6.62
N VAL A 103 -4.04 -8.71 -7.06
CA VAL A 103 -3.29 -7.45 -7.20
C VAL A 103 -2.46 -7.47 -8.46
N SER A 104 -2.54 -6.42 -9.26
CA SER A 104 -1.64 -6.16 -10.38
C SER A 104 -1.14 -4.73 -10.35
N LEU A 105 0.13 -4.54 -10.71
CA LEU A 105 0.74 -3.22 -10.85
C LEU A 105 1.72 -3.22 -12.02
N THR A 106 1.52 -2.26 -12.91
CA THR A 106 2.39 -1.99 -14.06
C THR A 106 2.86 -0.55 -13.98
N ILE A 107 4.17 -0.35 -13.89
CA ILE A 107 4.83 0.96 -13.84
C ILE A 107 5.73 1.09 -15.06
N ALA A 108 5.45 2.10 -15.88
CA ALA A 108 6.23 2.40 -17.08
C ALA A 108 6.40 1.18 -18.04
N GLY A 109 5.37 0.32 -18.09
CA GLY A 109 5.36 -0.91 -18.90
C GLY A 109 6.18 -2.06 -18.31
N ARG A 110 6.51 -2.02 -17.02
CA ARG A 110 7.12 -3.12 -16.26
C ARG A 110 6.21 -3.49 -15.09
N GLY A 111 6.07 -4.78 -14.81
CA GLY A 111 5.25 -5.28 -13.72
C GLY A 111 4.37 -6.45 -14.17
N GLY A 112 3.43 -6.83 -13.32
CA GLY A 112 2.59 -8.01 -13.47
C GLY A 112 2.00 -8.45 -12.12
N ALA A 113 1.27 -9.56 -12.13
CA ALA A 113 0.75 -10.20 -10.94
C ALA A 113 1.12 -11.69 -10.99
N SER A 114 1.83 -12.18 -9.97
CA SER A 114 2.07 -13.63 -9.82
C SER A 114 1.92 -14.05 -8.36
N GLU A 115 2.48 -13.28 -7.43
CA GLU A 115 2.34 -13.54 -6.00
C GLU A 115 2.18 -12.22 -5.23
N VAL A 116 1.31 -12.24 -4.22
CA VAL A 116 0.92 -11.09 -3.41
C VAL A 116 1.01 -11.46 -1.93
N SER A 117 1.62 -10.60 -1.13
CA SER A 117 1.50 -10.68 0.33
C SER A 117 1.40 -9.30 0.95
N LEU A 118 0.69 -9.22 2.07
CA LEU A 118 0.63 -8.04 2.91
C LEU A 118 1.20 -8.39 4.28
N GLN A 119 2.19 -7.62 4.70
CA GLN A 119 2.68 -7.67 6.07
C GLN A 119 2.75 -6.24 6.58
N ASP A 120 2.04 -5.97 7.68
CA ASP A 120 1.86 -4.64 8.24
C ASP A 120 1.36 -3.65 7.15
N ASN A 121 2.15 -2.63 6.85
CA ASN A 121 1.89 -1.61 5.84
C ASN A 121 2.68 -1.83 4.53
N GLN A 122 3.25 -3.02 4.32
CA GLN A 122 4.04 -3.36 3.14
C GLN A 122 3.36 -4.45 2.30
N LEU A 123 2.93 -4.04 1.11
CA LEU A 123 2.47 -4.94 0.07
C LEU A 123 3.64 -5.39 -0.79
N THR A 124 3.86 -6.69 -0.87
CA THR A 124 4.87 -7.30 -1.74
C THR A 124 4.20 -7.88 -2.97
N LEU A 125 4.66 -7.48 -4.15
CA LEU A 125 4.25 -8.04 -5.43
C LEU A 125 5.45 -8.69 -6.10
N SER A 126 5.40 -10.00 -6.34
CA SER A 126 6.45 -10.70 -7.10
C SER A 126 5.93 -11.10 -8.46
N ASN A 127 6.75 -10.95 -9.50
CA ASN A 127 6.43 -11.36 -10.85
C ASN A 127 7.66 -11.91 -11.58
N THR A 128 7.44 -12.92 -12.42
CA THR A 128 8.47 -13.48 -13.29
C THR A 128 8.24 -12.97 -14.71
N GLU A 129 9.28 -12.44 -15.35
CA GLU A 129 9.26 -11.91 -16.71
C GLU A 129 10.24 -12.70 -17.57
N GLU A 130 9.77 -13.26 -18.68
CA GLU A 130 10.64 -13.78 -19.73
C GLU A 130 11.03 -12.63 -20.68
N LEU A 131 12.33 -12.36 -20.77
CA LEU A 131 12.87 -11.34 -21.64
C LEU A 131 12.98 -11.86 -23.07
N LYS A 132 13.06 -10.94 -24.05
CA LYS A 132 13.15 -11.27 -25.48
C LYS A 132 14.31 -12.22 -25.87
N ASN A 133 15.34 -12.32 -25.02
CA ASN A 133 16.48 -13.21 -25.20
C ASN A 133 16.30 -14.58 -24.51
N GLY A 134 15.09 -14.92 -24.05
CA GLY A 134 14.80 -16.15 -23.30
C GLY A 134 15.27 -16.13 -21.83
N GLU A 135 15.83 -15.01 -21.35
CA GLU A 135 16.25 -14.87 -19.96
C GLU A 135 15.04 -14.67 -19.06
N ILE A 136 14.91 -15.52 -18.04
CA ILE A 136 13.91 -15.36 -16.99
C ILE A 136 14.43 -14.39 -15.94
N ARG A 137 13.65 -13.35 -15.64
CA ARG A 137 13.93 -12.40 -14.57
C ARG A 137 12.81 -12.41 -13.55
N LYS A 138 13.16 -12.60 -12.28
CA LYS A 138 12.24 -12.35 -11.17
C LYS A 138 12.34 -10.90 -10.74
N ASN A 139 11.19 -10.26 -10.60
CA ASN A 139 11.05 -8.91 -10.13
C ASN A 139 10.17 -8.90 -8.87
N ARG A 140 10.40 -7.93 -8.01
CA ARG A 140 9.58 -7.71 -6.82
C ARG A 140 9.34 -6.21 -6.65
N ASN A 141 8.11 -5.82 -6.36
CA ASN A 141 7.78 -4.46 -5.94
C ASN A 141 7.39 -4.49 -4.47
N LEU A 142 8.01 -3.63 -3.66
CA LEU A 142 7.60 -3.40 -2.28
C LEU A 142 6.87 -2.06 -2.21
N ILE A 143 5.58 -2.10 -1.88
CA ILE A 143 4.74 -0.91 -1.77
C ILE A 143 4.47 -0.67 -0.29
N THR A 144 5.19 0.28 0.28
CA THR A 144 5.07 0.63 1.70
C THR A 144 4.21 1.88 1.85
N GLU A 145 3.10 1.73 2.55
CA GLU A 145 2.22 2.82 2.96
C GLU A 145 2.81 3.53 4.20
N GLN A 146 2.67 4.84 4.26
CA GLN A 146 3.02 5.69 5.40
C GLN A 146 2.00 6.83 5.46
N GLN A 147 1.77 7.40 6.65
CA GLN A 147 0.69 8.38 6.93
C GLN A 147 0.44 9.43 5.83
N ASP A 148 1.49 9.99 5.22
CA ASP A 148 1.38 11.05 4.18
C ASP A 148 2.09 10.71 2.86
N GLN A 149 2.50 9.45 2.66
CA GLN A 149 3.19 9.04 1.45
C GLN A 149 3.17 7.52 1.28
N TYR A 150 3.37 7.05 0.05
CA TYR A 150 3.75 5.66 -0.15
C TYR A 150 5.00 5.58 -1.03
N SER A 151 5.79 4.54 -0.83
CA SER A 151 6.95 4.25 -1.67
C SER A 151 6.76 2.97 -2.44
N ILE A 152 7.35 2.90 -3.63
CA ILE A 152 7.47 1.68 -4.41
C ILE A 152 8.96 1.42 -4.63
N ASP A 153 9.51 0.41 -3.97
CA ASP A 153 10.85 -0.10 -4.29
C ASP A 153 10.73 -1.14 -5.41
N LEU A 154 11.47 -0.92 -6.49
CA LEU A 154 11.52 -1.80 -7.63
C LEU A 154 12.75 -2.70 -7.48
N LEU A 155 12.55 -3.99 -7.25
CA LEU A 155 13.62 -4.97 -7.05
C LEU A 155 13.69 -5.93 -8.23
N SER A 156 14.90 -6.40 -8.54
CA SER A 156 15.11 -7.51 -9.47
C SER A 156 16.11 -8.50 -8.89
N GLU A 157 15.87 -9.78 -9.07
CA GLU A 157 16.80 -10.83 -8.66
C GLU A 157 18.06 -10.79 -9.55
N GLN A 158 19.24 -10.79 -8.91
CA GLN A 158 20.56 -10.89 -9.52
C GLN A 158 21.40 -11.84 -8.65
N ASN A 159 21.94 -12.90 -9.24
CA ASN A 159 22.75 -13.90 -8.54
C ASN A 159 22.07 -14.49 -7.28
N GLY A 160 20.76 -14.66 -7.30
CA GLY A 160 19.97 -15.20 -6.18
C GLY A 160 19.56 -14.15 -5.12
N GLU A 161 19.94 -12.88 -5.30
CA GLU A 161 19.61 -11.80 -4.36
C GLU A 161 18.74 -10.73 -5.03
N TYR A 162 17.78 -10.16 -4.28
CA TYR A 162 16.99 -9.04 -4.77
C TYR A 162 17.77 -7.73 -4.61
N VAL A 163 18.04 -7.08 -5.73
CA VAL A 163 18.75 -5.80 -5.77
C VAL A 163 17.80 -4.67 -6.14
N SER A 164 17.85 -3.56 -5.40
CA SER A 164 17.06 -2.37 -5.74
C SER A 164 17.47 -1.77 -7.07
N ARG A 165 16.46 -1.60 -7.90
CA ARG A 165 16.46 -0.91 -9.19
C ARG A 165 15.90 0.50 -9.05
N GLY A 166 15.60 0.95 -7.84
CA GLY A 166 15.21 2.32 -7.54
C GLY A 166 13.88 2.41 -6.81
N VAL A 167 13.72 3.51 -6.09
CA VAL A 167 12.55 3.79 -5.26
C VAL A 167 11.77 4.96 -5.84
N LEU A 168 10.46 4.81 -5.96
CA LEU A 168 9.54 5.88 -6.29
C LEU A 168 8.80 6.31 -5.03
N ILE A 169 8.83 7.60 -4.70
CA ILE A 169 8.12 8.14 -3.52
C ILE A 169 6.94 8.96 -4.03
N PHE A 170 5.75 8.67 -3.51
CA PHE A 170 4.49 9.30 -3.87
C PHE A 170 3.90 10.03 -2.67
N LYS A 171 3.44 11.26 -2.90
CA LYS A 171 2.79 12.11 -1.90
C LYS A 171 1.40 12.50 -2.39
N PRO A 172 0.44 12.76 -1.48
CA PRO A 172 -0.88 13.19 -1.86
C PRO A 172 -0.78 14.52 -2.59
N ARG A 173 -1.48 14.65 -3.71
CA ARG A 173 -1.59 15.90 -4.43
C ARG A 173 -2.52 16.79 -3.64
N LYS A 174 -1.96 17.76 -2.90
CA LYS A 174 -2.75 18.82 -2.24
C LYS A 174 -3.81 19.32 -3.20
N SER A 175 -5.08 19.20 -2.84
CA SER A 175 -6.16 19.85 -3.56
C SER A 175 -5.85 21.34 -3.49
N GLY A 176 -5.67 21.97 -4.65
CA GLY A 176 -5.57 23.42 -4.68
C GLY A 176 -6.91 23.96 -4.23
N HIS A 177 -7.03 24.40 -2.98
CA HIS A 177 -8.08 25.33 -2.60
C HIS A 177 -7.90 26.55 -3.51
N LYS A 178 -8.71 26.65 -4.58
CA LYS A 178 -9.02 27.95 -5.15
C LYS A 178 -9.63 28.75 -3.99
N LYS A 179 -8.93 29.80 -3.54
CA LYS A 179 -9.57 30.82 -2.72
C LYS A 179 -10.86 31.23 -3.44
N PRO A 180 -12.03 31.27 -2.78
CA PRO A 180 -13.17 31.94 -3.35
C PRO A 180 -12.72 33.39 -3.64
N SER A 181 -12.83 33.80 -4.90
CA SER A 181 -12.78 35.20 -5.26
C SER A 181 -13.88 35.89 -4.47
N GLN A 182 -13.46 36.81 -3.58
CA GLN A 182 -14.35 37.74 -2.89
C GLN A 182 -15.05 38.64 -3.91
#